data_AF-A0A431I1J5-F1
#
_entry.id   AF-A0A431I1J5-F1
#
_cell.length_a   1.000
_cell.length_b   1.000
_cell.length_c   1.000
_cell.angle_alpha   90.00
_cell.angle_beta   90.00
_cell.angle_gamma   90.00
#
_symmetry.space_group_name_H-M   'P 1'
#
loop_
_entity.id
_entity.type
_entity.pdbx_description
1 polymer ?
#
loop_
_entity_poly.entity_id
_entity_poly.type
_entity_poly.pdbx_seq_one_letter_code
_entity_poly.pdbx_strand_id
1 'polypeptide(L)' 'MMWHDLLSAFGLMLVMEGVVPFLSPQALRTALVRLASLSDRELRVGAALSMALGVAVLYWIR' A
#
# COMPACT_ATOMS: atom_id res chain seq x y z
N MET A 1 -22.60 -0.61 -12.22
CA MET A 1 -22.16 0.52 -11.37
C MET A 1 -21.13 0.04 -10.36
N MET A 2 -21.48 -0.60 -9.24
CA MET A 2 -20.49 -1.05 -8.21
C MET A 2 -19.33 -1.92 -8.73
N TRP A 3 -19.57 -2.82 -9.68
CA TRP A 3 -18.50 -3.69 -10.21
C TRP A 3 -17.47 -2.93 -11.05
N HIS A 4 -17.88 -1.84 -11.72
CA HIS A 4 -16.95 -0.98 -12.44
C HIS A 4 -16.09 -0.18 -11.46
N ASP A 5 -16.69 0.40 -10.41
CA ASP A 5 -15.95 1.16 -9.40
C ASP A 5 -14.92 0.29 -8.68
N LEU A 6 -15.28 -0.97 -8.36
CA LEU A 6 -14.36 -1.93 -7.76
C LEU A 6 -13.18 -2.26 -8.70
N LEU A 7 -13.47 -2.53 -9.98
CA LEU A 7 -12.43 -2.80 -10.98
C LEU A 7 -11.53 -1.59 -11.23
N SER A 8 -12.09 -0.38 -11.21
CA SER A 8 -11.32 0.87 -11.32
C SER A 8 -10.43 1.10 -10.11
N ALA A 9 -10.94 0.92 -8.89
CA ALA A 9 -10.15 1.03 -7.66
C ALA A 9 -9.02 -0.02 -7.64
N PHE A 10 -9.30 -1.25 -8.05
CA PHE A 10 -8.30 -2.30 -8.19
C PHE A 10 -7.25 -1.95 -9.27
N GLY A 11 -7.67 -1.43 -10.42
CA GLY A 11 -6.75 -0.95 -11.45
C GLY A 11 -5.83 0.16 -10.95
N LEU A 12 -6.37 1.13 -10.20
CA LEU A 12 -5.58 2.19 -9.59
C LEU A 12 -4.59 1.67 -8.54
N MET A 13 -4.99 0.69 -7.73
CA MET A 13 -4.10 0.01 -6.79
C MET A 13 -2.91 -0.63 -7.53
N LEU A 14 -3.16 -1.36 -8.62
CA LEU A 14 -2.10 -1.99 -9.42
C LEU A 14 -1.16 -0.96 -10.06
N VAL A 15 -1.69 0.14 -10.59
CA VAL A 15 -0.86 1.23 -11.13
C VAL A 15 0.02 1.82 -10.03
N MET A 16 -0.56 2.15 -8.87
CA MET A 16 0.19 2.69 -7.73
C MET A 16 1.28 1.73 -7.24
N GLU A 17 0.98 0.42 -7.17
CA GLU A 17 1.94 -0.61 -6.78
C GLU A 17 3.08 -0.76 -7.82
N GLY A 18 2.77 -0.57 -9.10
CA GLY A 18 3.71 -0.66 -10.22
C GLY A 18 4.60 0.58 -10.44
N VAL A 19 4.19 1.76 -9.97
CA VAL A 19 4.92 3.03 -10.21
C VAL A 19 6.33 3.00 -9.63
N VAL A 20 6.48 2.58 -8.36
CA VAL A 20 7.79 2.54 -7.68
C VAL A 20 8.76 1.52 -8.33
N PRO A 21 8.39 0.25 -8.58
CA PRO A 21 9.26 -0.69 -9.26
C PRO A 21 9.63 -0.24 -10.68
N PHE A 22 8.72 0.43 -11.39
CA PHE A 22 8.97 0.93 -12.74
C PHE A 22 9.94 2.12 -12.76
N LEU A 23 9.75 3.10 -11.86
CA LEU A 23 10.58 4.30 -11.80
C LEU A 23 11.97 4.04 -11.19
N SER A 24 12.04 3.27 -10.10
CA SER A 24 13.31 2.99 -9.42
C SER A 24 13.31 1.62 -8.73
N PRO A 25 13.74 0.58 -9.45
CA PRO A 25 13.80 -0.76 -8.88
C PRO A 25 14.89 -0.88 -7.80
N GLN A 26 15.93 -0.03 -7.81
CA GLN A 26 16.90 0.05 -6.69
C GLN A 26 16.27 0.60 -5.41
N ALA A 27 15.43 1.64 -5.51
CA ALA A 27 14.75 2.20 -4.33
C ALA A 27 13.83 1.16 -3.70
N LEU A 28 13.06 0.42 -4.52
CA LEU A 28 12.21 -0.67 -4.04
C LEU A 28 13.03 -1.75 -3.33
N ARG A 29 14.12 -2.25 -3.94
CA ARG A 29 14.99 -3.25 -3.32
C ARG A 29 15.52 -2.80 -1.96
N THR A 30 15.96 -1.55 -1.87
CA THR A 30 16.48 -0.99 -0.61
C THR A 30 15.39 -0.90 0.45
N ALA A 31 14.19 -0.47 0.08
CA ALA A 31 13.04 -0.43 0.99
C ALA A 31 12.66 -1.83 1.48
N LEU A 32 12.61 -2.83 0.59
CA LEU A 32 12.32 -4.22 0.95
C LEU A 32 13.35 -4.80 1.92
N VAL A 33 14.65 -4.54 1.71
CA VAL A 33 15.71 -4.98 2.63
C VAL A 33 15.55 -4.34 4.00
N ARG A 34 15.19 -3.05 4.07
CA ARG A 34 14.89 -2.37 5.34
C ARG A 34 13.68 -2.98 6.03
N LEU A 35 12.60 -3.23 5.30
CA LEU A 35 11.40 -3.87 5.85
C LEU A 35 11.69 -5.29 6.36
N ALA A 36 12.51 -6.06 5.64
CA ALA A 36 12.93 -7.40 6.05
C ALA A 36 13.82 -7.40 7.30
N SER A 37 14.48 -6.27 7.61
CA SER A 37 15.25 -6.13 8.85
C SER A 37 14.42 -5.75 10.08
N LEU A 38 13.14 -5.39 9.89
CA LEU A 38 12.24 -5.11 11.00
C LEU A 38 11.76 -6.41 11.66
N SER A 39 11.46 -6.34 12.95
CA SER A 39 10.84 -7.46 13.66
C SER A 39 9.37 -7.65 13.21
N ASP A 40 8.85 -8.87 13.32
CA ASP A 40 7.45 -9.18 13.01
C ASP A 40 6.46 -8.25 13.73
N ARG A 41 6.80 -7.83 14.96
CA ARG A 41 5.96 -6.92 15.74
C ARG A 41 5.90 -5.52 15.12
N GLU A 42 7.04 -4.97 14.72
CA GLU A 42 7.12 -3.64 14.09
C GLU A 42 6.39 -3.65 12.74
N LEU A 43 6.58 -4.70 11.95
CA LEU A 43 5.92 -4.85 10.66
C LEU A 43 4.38 -4.90 10.82
N ARG A 44 3.90 -5.66 11.81
CA ARG A 44 2.45 -5.75 12.12
C ARG A 44 1.87 -4.45 12.65
N VAL A 45 2.59 -3.74 13.53
CA VAL A 45 2.12 -2.45 14.06
C VAL A 45 2.09 -1.39 12.96
N GLY A 46 3.14 -1.30 12.13
CA GLY A 46 3.16 -0.40 10.98
C GLY A 46 2.02 -0.69 9.99
N ALA A 47 1.79 -1.97 9.68
CA ALA A 47 0.67 -2.38 8.83
C ALA A 47 -0.70 -2.03 9.47
N ALA A 48 -0.88 -2.26 10.77
CA ALA A 48 -2.11 -1.93 11.48
C ALA A 48 -2.41 -0.42 11.47
N LEU A 49 -1.38 0.42 11.69
CA LEU A 49 -1.53 1.87 11.61
C LEU A 49 -1.91 2.32 10.19
N SER A 50 -1.27 1.75 9.15
CA SER A 50 -1.60 2.03 7.75
C SER A 50 -3.05 1.66 7.42
N MET A 51 -3.50 0.48 7.84
CA MET A 51 -4.90 0.04 7.67
C MET A 51 -5.88 0.96 8.40
N ALA A 52 -5.57 1.36 9.64
CA ALA A 52 -6.42 2.25 10.43
C ALA A 52 -6.55 3.63 9.78
N LEU A 53 -5.45 4.20 9.27
CA LEU A 53 -5.47 5.45 8.49
C LEU A 53 -6.30 5.30 7.22
N GLY A 54 -6.16 4.19 6.50
CA GLY A 54 -6.97 3.90 5.31
C GLY A 54 -8.48 3.89 5.62
N VAL A 55 -8.87 3.23 6.70
CA VAL A 55 -10.28 3.21 7.16
C VAL A 55 -10.74 4.61 7.57
N ALA A 56 -9.93 5.37 8.29
CA ALA A 56 -10.27 6.74 8.70
C ALA A 56 -10.48 7.65 7.49
N VAL A 57 -9.63 7.56 6.47
CA VAL A 57 -9.77 8.30 5.20
C VAL A 57 -11.04 7.88 4.46
N LEU A 58 -11.32 6.57 4.37
CA LEU A 58 -12.54 6.08 3.73
C LEU A 58 -13.80 6.59 4.44
N TYR A 59 -13.82 6.63 5.78
CA TYR A 59 -14.94 7.13 6.58
C TYR A 59 -15.09 8.66 6.49
N TRP A 60 -14.01 9.39 6.21
CA TRP A 60 -14.10 10.83 6.03
C TRP A 60 -14.61 11.20 4.63
N ILE A 61 -14.20 10.45 3.61
CA ILE A 61 -14.61 10.71 2.23
C ILE A 61 -16.04 10.19 1.95
N ARG A 62 -16.50 9.19 2.70
CA ARG A 62 -17.78 8.50 2.47
C ARG A 62 -18.62 8.40 3.74
#